data_AF-A0A7S1SR14-F1
#
_entry.id   AF-A0A7S1SR14-F1
#
_cell.length_a   1.000
_cell.length_b   1.000
_cell.length_c   1.000
_cell.angle_alpha   90.00
_cell.angle_beta   90.00
_cell.angle_gamma   90.00
#
_symmetry.space_group_name_H-M   'P 1'
#
loop_
_entity.id
_entity.type
_entity.pdbx_description
1 polymer ?
#
loop_
_entity_poly.entity_id
_entity_poly.type
_entity_poly.pdbx_seq_one_letter_code
_entity_poly.pdbx_strand_id
1 'polypeptide(L)'
;MAIFSRRVGSAVTLGALGVAVVALLIPMSDKTDSSDGAPSSTACPLGYTESDGVPLPDNHPPVARHAGKLSLAPGDGDGSILYINATVWTGDPQAPWADSFSVSRDGRILDVGRGGRLPKGGYHDYVVDLNEKFVAPGLIDAHIHFILGGLSLRQLDMSRVHSMRGFTETVERAVAGLPNDRGWLLGRGWNNDHWGGQMPRVSWIDQI
;
A
#
# COMPACT_ATOMS: atom_id res chain seq x y z
N MET A 1 13.81 22.51 1.90
CA MET A 1 14.27 21.48 0.92
C MET A 1 15.39 22.08 0.09
N ALA A 2 16.65 21.82 0.45
CA ALA A 2 17.80 22.33 -0.29
C ALA A 2 18.29 21.24 -1.26
N ILE A 3 18.10 21.49 -2.55
CA ILE A 3 18.44 20.58 -3.64
C ILE A 3 19.81 20.99 -4.16
N PHE A 4 20.79 20.09 -4.11
CA PHE A 4 22.06 20.27 -4.83
C PHE A 4 21.97 19.57 -6.19
N SER A 5 22.47 20.20 -7.25
CA SER A 5 22.43 19.61 -8.59
C SER A 5 23.66 20.06 -9.41
N ARG A 6 24.27 19.14 -10.21
CA ARG A 6 25.35 19.41 -11.19
C ARG A 6 25.08 19.06 -12.70
N ARG A 7 24.99 20.10 -13.56
CA ARG A 7 25.02 20.22 -15.06
C ARG A 7 25.43 19.09 -16.03
N VAL A 8 24.54 18.24 -16.57
CA VAL A 8 24.77 17.60 -17.90
C VAL A 8 23.49 17.36 -18.74
N GLY A 9 23.39 17.94 -19.94
CA GLY A 9 22.51 17.53 -21.08
C GLY A 9 21.00 17.78 -20.99
N SER A 10 20.26 17.81 -22.12
CA SER A 10 18.85 18.26 -22.25
C SER A 10 17.89 17.28 -22.96
N ALA A 11 16.61 17.39 -22.57
CA ALA A 11 15.32 17.02 -23.20
C ALA A 11 14.70 15.61 -22.93
N VAL A 12 13.42 15.61 -22.50
CA VAL A 12 12.53 14.47 -22.21
C VAL A 12 11.14 14.77 -22.79
N THR A 13 10.46 13.75 -23.30
CA THR A 13 9.03 13.79 -23.69
C THR A 13 8.25 12.79 -22.84
N LEU A 14 7.06 13.18 -22.36
CA LEU A 14 6.20 12.41 -21.44
C LEU A 14 4.98 11.83 -22.17
N GLY A 15 4.58 10.59 -21.85
CA GLY A 15 3.34 9.94 -22.29
C GLY A 15 2.53 9.43 -21.09
N ALA A 16 1.20 9.60 -21.15
CA ALA A 16 0.25 9.39 -20.06
C ALA A 16 -0.17 7.92 -19.84
N LEU A 17 -0.61 7.58 -18.61
CA LEU A 17 -1.15 6.27 -18.23
C LEU A 17 -2.47 6.43 -17.45
N GLY A 18 -3.44 5.58 -17.78
CA GLY A 18 -4.77 5.51 -17.17
C GLY A 18 -4.76 4.86 -15.78
N VAL A 19 -5.83 5.14 -15.02
CA VAL A 19 -6.00 4.74 -13.61
C VAL A 19 -6.41 3.28 -13.52
N ALA A 20 -5.69 2.49 -12.72
CA ALA A 20 -6.07 1.15 -12.28
C ALA A 20 -6.55 1.19 -10.82
N VAL A 21 -7.64 0.50 -10.52
CA VAL A 21 -8.12 0.31 -9.14
C VAL A 21 -7.28 -0.80 -8.50
N VAL A 22 -6.56 -0.48 -7.42
CA VAL A 22 -5.74 -1.42 -6.65
C VAL A 22 -6.47 -1.73 -5.35
N ALA A 23 -6.85 -2.99 -5.15
CA ALA A 23 -7.32 -3.50 -3.86
C ALA A 23 -6.11 -3.90 -3.02
N LEU A 24 -5.98 -3.35 -1.81
CA LEU A 24 -4.95 -3.75 -0.87
C LEU A 24 -5.40 -5.01 -0.14
N LEU A 25 -4.76 -6.14 -0.42
CA LEU A 25 -4.92 -7.38 0.34
C LEU A 25 -3.92 -7.38 1.49
N ILE A 26 -4.38 -7.09 2.70
CA ILE A 26 -3.54 -7.14 3.90
C ILE A 26 -3.58 -8.59 4.42
N PRO A 27 -2.45 -9.32 4.42
CA PRO A 27 -2.39 -10.63 5.05
C PRO A 27 -2.60 -10.47 6.56
N MET A 28 -3.49 -11.29 7.08
CA MET A 28 -3.84 -11.36 8.48
C MET A 28 -2.80 -12.22 9.20
N SER A 29 -2.24 -11.74 10.31
CA SER A 29 -1.35 -12.56 11.13
C SER A 29 -2.18 -13.56 11.93
N ASP A 30 -2.05 -14.84 11.61
CA ASP A 30 -2.49 -15.91 12.50
C ASP A 30 -1.65 -15.84 13.78
N LYS A 31 -2.23 -15.29 14.86
CA LYS A 31 -1.80 -15.70 16.20
C LYS A 31 -2.43 -17.06 16.46
N THR A 32 -1.75 -18.12 16.04
CA THR A 32 -2.01 -19.44 16.61
C THR A 32 -1.56 -19.38 18.06
N ASP A 33 -2.49 -19.19 18.99
CA ASP A 33 -2.21 -19.40 20.40
C ASP A 33 -1.90 -20.88 20.61
N SER A 34 -0.65 -21.13 21.00
CA SER A 34 -0.15 -22.41 21.45
C SER A 34 -0.92 -22.88 22.67
N SER A 35 -1.40 -24.13 22.60
CA SER A 35 -1.78 -25.02 23.71
C SER A 35 -2.61 -24.39 24.84
N ASP A 36 -3.93 -24.44 24.72
CA ASP A 36 -4.81 -25.05 25.72
C ASP A 36 -6.27 -25.02 25.22
N GLY A 37 -6.93 -26.18 25.28
CA GLY A 37 -8.25 -26.39 24.69
C GLY A 37 -9.36 -25.60 25.38
N ALA A 38 -9.69 -24.42 24.85
CA ALA A 38 -10.98 -23.75 24.93
C ALA A 38 -11.06 -22.71 23.78
N PRO A 39 -12.24 -22.45 23.17
CA PRO A 39 -12.35 -21.46 22.10
C PRO A 39 -12.17 -20.06 22.71
N SER A 40 -10.93 -19.58 22.69
CA SER A 40 -10.58 -18.26 23.18
C SER A 40 -11.02 -17.20 22.15
N SER A 41 -11.65 -16.16 22.67
CA SER A 41 -12.35 -15.08 22.02
C SER A 41 -11.54 -14.33 20.97
N THR A 42 -12.12 -14.14 19.79
CA THR A 42 -12.09 -12.91 18.99
C THR A 42 -10.73 -12.22 18.88
N ALA A 43 -9.76 -12.87 18.22
CA ALA A 43 -8.55 -12.18 17.79
C ALA A 43 -8.89 -11.17 16.68
N CYS A 44 -8.77 -9.88 17.00
CA CYS A 44 -9.01 -8.80 16.03
C CYS A 44 -7.93 -8.78 14.94
N PRO A 45 -8.35 -8.62 13.66
CA PRO A 45 -7.46 -8.38 12.51
C PRO A 45 -6.37 -7.33 12.67
N LEU A 46 -6.66 -6.29 13.45
CA LEU A 46 -5.82 -5.10 13.62
C LEU A 46 -5.07 -5.11 14.97
N GLY A 47 -5.14 -6.21 15.72
CA GLY A 47 -4.44 -6.37 17.00
C GLY A 47 -5.14 -5.81 18.23
N TYR A 48 -6.42 -5.44 18.14
CA TYR A 48 -7.22 -5.00 19.30
C TYR A 48 -8.03 -6.18 19.87
N THR A 49 -7.53 -6.87 20.88
CA THR A 49 -8.31 -7.94 21.54
C THR A 49 -9.13 -7.37 22.69
N GLU A 50 -10.33 -7.91 22.93
CA GLU A 50 -11.08 -7.65 24.17
C GLU A 50 -10.29 -8.04 25.44
N SER A 51 -9.24 -8.87 25.29
CA SER A 51 -8.31 -9.26 26.37
C SER A 51 -7.54 -8.09 26.98
N ASP A 52 -7.41 -6.97 26.27
CA ASP A 52 -6.61 -5.82 26.71
C ASP A 52 -7.47 -4.80 27.48
N GLY A 53 -8.76 -5.11 27.72
CA GLY A 53 -9.68 -4.26 28.47
C GLY A 53 -10.09 -2.97 27.74
N VAL A 54 -9.71 -2.81 26.47
CA VAL A 54 -10.13 -1.71 25.61
C VAL A 54 -11.37 -2.15 24.83
N PRO A 55 -12.53 -1.47 24.99
CA PRO A 55 -13.70 -1.74 24.18
C PRO A 55 -13.39 -1.60 22.70
N LEU A 56 -13.84 -2.56 21.90
CA LEU A 56 -13.73 -2.46 20.45
C LEU A 56 -14.50 -1.21 19.97
N PRO A 57 -13.99 -0.46 18.99
CA PRO A 57 -14.73 0.68 18.43
C PRO A 57 -16.10 0.23 17.92
N ASP A 58 -17.10 1.11 17.98
CA ASP A 58 -18.48 0.82 17.53
C ASP A 58 -18.55 0.30 16.08
N ASN A 59 -17.54 0.61 15.28
CA ASN A 59 -17.34 0.12 13.91
C ASN A 59 -16.27 -0.97 13.82
N HIS A 60 -16.21 -1.91 14.76
CA HIS A 60 -15.31 -3.06 14.66
C HIS A 60 -15.85 -4.08 13.64
N PRO A 61 -14.99 -4.73 12.82
CA PRO A 61 -15.43 -5.76 11.89
C PRO A 61 -16.10 -6.94 12.61
N PRO A 62 -17.21 -7.49 12.09
CA PRO A 62 -17.67 -8.79 12.53
C PRO A 62 -16.65 -9.86 12.11
N VAL A 63 -16.42 -10.87 12.96
CA VAL A 63 -15.64 -12.06 12.56
C VAL A 63 -16.39 -12.73 11.41
N ALA A 64 -15.77 -12.79 10.23
CA ALA A 64 -16.34 -13.46 9.07
C ALA A 64 -16.66 -14.91 9.45
N ARG A 65 -17.91 -15.32 9.28
CA ARG A 65 -18.30 -16.73 9.41
C ARG A 65 -18.21 -17.37 8.05
N HIS A 66 -17.61 -18.55 7.98
CA HIS A 66 -17.36 -19.29 6.74
C HIS A 66 -18.54 -19.23 5.77
N ALA A 67 -18.29 -18.73 4.56
CA ALA A 67 -19.23 -18.89 3.46
C ALA A 67 -19.36 -20.39 3.15
N GLY A 68 -20.57 -20.92 3.18
CA GLY A 68 -20.84 -22.32 2.86
C GLY A 68 -20.37 -22.69 1.43
N LYS A 69 -20.20 -23.99 1.18
CA LYS A 69 -19.79 -24.52 -0.14
C LYS A 69 -20.65 -23.91 -1.25
N LEU A 70 -19.96 -23.36 -2.23
CA LEU A 70 -20.53 -22.60 -3.33
C LEU A 70 -20.58 -23.44 -4.60
N SER A 71 -21.75 -23.52 -5.24
CA SER A 71 -21.94 -24.09 -6.57
C SER A 71 -22.39 -22.97 -7.51
N LEU A 72 -21.62 -22.74 -8.57
CA LEU A 72 -21.98 -21.79 -9.63
C LEU A 72 -22.69 -22.55 -10.75
N ALA A 73 -23.83 -22.04 -11.20
CA ALA A 73 -24.46 -22.46 -12.44
C ALA A 73 -23.98 -21.55 -13.59
N PRO A 74 -23.73 -22.07 -14.79
CA PRO A 74 -23.36 -21.25 -15.93
C PRO A 74 -24.52 -20.37 -16.43
N GLY A 75 -24.19 -19.26 -17.07
CA GLY A 75 -25.11 -18.20 -17.48
C GLY A 75 -24.50 -17.32 -18.57
N ASP A 76 -25.37 -16.70 -19.38
CA ASP A 76 -25.02 -16.18 -20.71
C ASP A 76 -24.72 -14.67 -20.74
N GLY A 77 -24.21 -14.09 -19.64
CA GLY A 77 -24.00 -12.64 -19.48
C GLY A 77 -22.55 -12.17 -19.60
N ASP A 78 -22.35 -10.85 -19.63
CA ASP A 78 -21.02 -10.23 -19.46
C ASP A 78 -20.43 -10.68 -18.12
N GLY A 79 -19.39 -11.51 -18.20
CA GLY A 79 -18.88 -12.22 -17.04
C GLY A 79 -18.19 -11.33 -16.00
N SER A 80 -18.05 -11.87 -14.79
CA SER A 80 -17.59 -11.17 -13.59
C SER A 80 -16.79 -12.09 -12.66
N ILE A 81 -16.11 -11.51 -11.69
CA ILE A 81 -15.35 -12.21 -10.66
C ILE A 81 -16.06 -12.02 -9.32
N LEU A 82 -16.41 -13.11 -8.67
CA LEU A 82 -17.00 -13.14 -7.34
C LEU A 82 -15.91 -13.37 -6.29
N TYR A 83 -15.74 -12.42 -5.37
CA TYR A 83 -14.87 -12.52 -4.21
C TYR A 83 -15.70 -12.89 -2.98
N ILE A 84 -15.26 -13.89 -2.23
CA ILE A 84 -15.98 -14.43 -1.07
C ILE A 84 -15.07 -14.56 0.15
N ASN A 85 -15.70 -14.82 1.29
CA ASN A 85 -15.03 -15.16 2.54
C ASN A 85 -13.99 -14.08 2.92
N ALA A 86 -14.45 -12.83 2.99
CA ALA A 86 -13.64 -11.68 3.30
C ALA A 86 -14.24 -10.87 4.44
N THR A 87 -13.42 -10.00 5.04
CA THR A 87 -13.91 -8.91 5.89
C THR A 87 -13.83 -7.62 5.08
N VAL A 88 -14.94 -7.21 4.47
CA VAL A 88 -14.99 -6.07 3.56
C VAL A 88 -15.51 -4.83 4.28
N TRP A 89 -14.66 -3.81 4.41
CA TRP A 89 -15.11 -2.48 4.79
C TRP A 89 -15.61 -1.73 3.57
N THR A 90 -16.86 -1.27 3.58
CA THR A 90 -17.50 -0.61 2.42
C THR A 90 -17.32 0.91 2.41
N GLY A 91 -17.00 1.51 3.56
CA GLY A 91 -17.03 2.96 3.75
C GLY A 91 -18.44 3.58 3.82
N ASP A 92 -19.51 2.79 3.68
CA ASP A 92 -20.90 3.24 3.81
C ASP A 92 -21.35 3.17 5.28
N PRO A 93 -21.67 4.30 5.95
CA PRO A 93 -22.10 4.29 7.34
C PRO A 93 -23.39 3.48 7.60
N GLN A 94 -24.26 3.33 6.60
CA GLN A 94 -25.50 2.56 6.75
C GLN A 94 -25.26 1.06 6.67
N ALA A 95 -24.13 0.65 6.08
CA ALA A 95 -23.77 -0.73 6.00
C ALA A 95 -22.26 -0.92 5.79
N PRO A 96 -21.48 -0.71 6.86
CA PRO A 96 -20.02 -0.60 6.81
C PRO A 96 -19.31 -1.91 6.50
N TRP A 97 -20.02 -3.04 6.65
CA TRP A 97 -19.44 -4.38 6.56
C TRP A 97 -20.11 -5.26 5.52
N ALA A 98 -19.30 -6.08 4.87
CA ALA A 98 -19.69 -7.10 3.90
C ALA A 98 -18.75 -8.30 3.95
N ASP A 99 -19.18 -9.42 3.38
CA ASP A 99 -18.43 -10.69 3.36
C ASP A 99 -18.03 -11.16 1.96
N SER A 100 -18.58 -10.52 0.94
CA SER A 100 -18.39 -10.89 -0.46
C SER A 100 -18.73 -9.72 -1.38
N PHE A 101 -18.22 -9.73 -2.60
CA PHE A 101 -18.53 -8.73 -3.63
C PHE A 101 -18.23 -9.26 -5.03
N SER A 102 -18.89 -8.70 -6.03
CA SER A 102 -18.69 -9.06 -7.44
C SER A 102 -18.12 -7.88 -8.23
N VAL A 103 -17.17 -8.18 -9.11
CA VAL A 103 -16.49 -7.19 -9.93
C VAL A 103 -16.63 -7.57 -11.40
N SER A 104 -17.12 -6.66 -12.22
CA SER A 104 -17.15 -6.84 -13.67
C SER A 104 -15.75 -6.86 -14.27
N ARG A 105 -15.62 -7.35 -15.50
CA ARG A 105 -14.34 -7.38 -16.23
C ARG A 105 -13.69 -6.00 -16.43
N ASP A 106 -14.46 -4.93 -16.45
CA ASP A 106 -13.98 -3.55 -16.53
C ASP A 106 -13.70 -2.90 -15.17
N GLY A 107 -13.76 -3.68 -14.07
CA GLY A 107 -13.32 -3.26 -12.75
C GLY A 107 -14.37 -2.52 -11.92
N ARG A 108 -15.66 -2.64 -12.25
CA ARG A 108 -16.75 -2.02 -11.47
C ARG A 108 -17.32 -3.01 -10.46
N ILE A 109 -17.63 -2.52 -9.26
CA ILE A 109 -18.38 -3.31 -8.28
C ILE A 109 -19.82 -3.44 -8.78
N LEU A 110 -20.29 -4.66 -8.98
CA LEU A 110 -21.65 -4.93 -9.47
C LEU A 110 -22.65 -5.10 -8.33
N ASP A 111 -22.26 -5.83 -7.30
CA ASP A 111 -23.07 -6.08 -6.10
C ASP A 111 -22.15 -6.51 -4.94
N VAL A 112 -22.60 -6.24 -3.72
CA VAL A 112 -21.89 -6.52 -2.46
C VAL A 112 -22.76 -7.44 -1.61
N GLY A 113 -22.21 -8.55 -1.16
CA GLY A 113 -22.86 -9.57 -0.35
C GLY A 113 -22.67 -9.39 1.15
N ARG A 114 -23.67 -9.78 1.94
CA ARG A 114 -23.70 -9.61 3.40
C ARG A 114 -24.45 -10.74 4.09
N GLY A 115 -23.99 -11.14 5.27
CA GLY A 115 -24.62 -12.19 6.07
C GLY A 115 -24.66 -13.55 5.34
N GLY A 116 -23.66 -13.84 4.52
CA GLY A 116 -23.59 -15.03 3.67
C GLY A 116 -24.43 -14.94 2.39
N ARG A 117 -25.14 -13.83 2.14
CA ARG A 117 -25.80 -13.60 0.85
C ARG A 117 -24.74 -13.31 -0.20
N LEU A 118 -24.69 -14.15 -1.23
CA LEU A 118 -23.82 -13.94 -2.37
C LEU A 118 -24.33 -12.80 -3.29
N PRO A 119 -23.42 -12.00 -3.84
CA PRO A 119 -23.71 -11.04 -4.89
C PRO A 119 -24.43 -11.69 -6.08
N LYS A 120 -25.47 -11.03 -6.57
CA LYS A 120 -26.23 -11.45 -7.77
C LYS A 120 -25.91 -10.61 -8.99
N GLY A 121 -25.08 -9.58 -8.83
CA GLY A 121 -24.64 -8.71 -9.91
C GLY A 121 -23.75 -9.48 -10.90
N GLY A 122 -24.18 -9.55 -12.15
CA GLY A 122 -23.43 -10.20 -13.22
C GLY A 122 -23.49 -11.73 -13.20
N TYR A 123 -22.88 -12.32 -14.22
CA TYR A 123 -22.63 -13.74 -14.30
C TYR A 123 -21.21 -14.03 -13.78
N HIS A 124 -21.05 -14.95 -12.81
CA HIS A 124 -19.76 -15.18 -12.15
C HIS A 124 -18.93 -16.22 -12.91
N ASP A 125 -17.94 -15.76 -13.68
CA ASP A 125 -16.99 -16.62 -14.41
C ASP A 125 -16.00 -17.30 -13.45
N TYR A 126 -15.61 -16.57 -12.40
CA TYR A 126 -14.56 -16.96 -11.47
C TYR A 126 -14.97 -16.65 -10.05
N VAL A 127 -14.56 -17.52 -9.12
CA VAL A 127 -14.69 -17.29 -7.68
C VAL A 127 -13.31 -17.23 -7.07
N VAL A 128 -13.08 -16.19 -6.26
CA VAL A 128 -11.86 -15.98 -5.50
C VAL A 128 -12.22 -16.03 -4.01
N ASP A 129 -11.73 -17.06 -3.32
CA ASP A 129 -11.77 -17.13 -1.86
C ASP A 129 -10.66 -16.26 -1.26
N LEU A 130 -11.04 -15.27 -0.46
CA LEU A 130 -10.10 -14.34 0.17
C LEU A 130 -9.58 -14.84 1.52
N ASN A 131 -9.99 -16.02 1.99
CA ASN A 131 -9.51 -16.66 3.22
C ASN A 131 -9.54 -15.70 4.42
N GLU A 132 -10.71 -15.09 4.64
CA GLU A 132 -11.03 -14.16 5.72
C GLU A 132 -10.19 -12.88 5.76
N LYS A 133 -9.44 -12.59 4.68
CA LYS A 133 -8.64 -11.36 4.56
C LYS A 133 -9.51 -10.11 4.55
N PHE A 134 -8.89 -9.03 5.01
CA PHE A 134 -9.49 -7.70 5.01
C PHE A 134 -9.45 -7.07 3.61
N VAL A 135 -10.55 -6.42 3.23
CA VAL A 135 -10.69 -5.64 2.00
C VAL A 135 -11.21 -4.25 2.35
N ALA A 136 -10.59 -3.22 1.79
CA ALA A 136 -11.03 -1.84 1.88
C ALA A 136 -10.98 -1.17 0.50
N PRO A 137 -11.67 -0.03 0.33
CA PRO A 137 -11.47 0.82 -0.83
C PRO A 137 -9.99 1.20 -0.96
N GLY A 138 -9.53 1.35 -2.21
CA GLY A 138 -8.18 1.84 -2.46
C GLY A 138 -7.95 3.20 -1.80
N LEU A 139 -6.74 3.45 -1.32
CA LEU A 139 -6.39 4.73 -0.71
C LEU A 139 -6.43 5.83 -1.76
N ILE A 140 -7.06 6.96 -1.41
CA ILE A 140 -7.15 8.14 -2.26
C ILE A 140 -6.31 9.25 -1.62
N ASP A 141 -5.30 9.70 -2.35
CA ASP A 141 -4.53 10.89 -1.99
C ASP A 141 -5.13 12.11 -2.72
N ALA A 142 -5.66 13.06 -1.96
CA ALA A 142 -6.30 14.26 -2.50
C ALA A 142 -5.29 15.33 -2.94
N HIS A 143 -4.02 15.23 -2.53
CA HIS A 143 -3.02 16.22 -2.86
C HIS A 143 -1.60 15.65 -2.80
N ILE A 144 -1.07 15.29 -3.97
CA ILE A 144 0.30 14.80 -4.11
C ILE A 144 1.04 15.52 -5.24
N HIS A 145 2.30 15.86 -5.00
CA HIS A 145 3.22 16.27 -6.05
C HIS A 145 3.82 15.05 -6.75
N PHE A 146 3.02 14.33 -7.54
CA PHE A 146 3.37 13.01 -8.06
C PHE A 146 4.72 12.96 -8.80
N ILE A 147 4.96 13.91 -9.70
CA ILE A 147 6.21 13.98 -10.47
C ILE A 147 7.41 14.21 -9.55
N LEU A 148 7.32 15.17 -8.61
CA LEU A 148 8.40 15.46 -7.67
C LEU A 148 8.64 14.28 -6.72
N GLY A 149 7.57 13.66 -6.23
CA GLY A 149 7.63 12.44 -5.41
C GLY A 149 8.34 11.31 -6.14
N GLY A 150 7.90 10.99 -7.36
CA GLY A 150 8.52 9.94 -8.18
C GLY A 150 9.99 10.20 -8.51
N LEU A 151 10.34 11.43 -8.90
CA LEU A 151 11.74 11.82 -9.13
C LEU A 151 12.56 11.71 -7.86
N SER A 152 11.98 12.05 -6.71
CA SER A 152 12.68 11.98 -5.43
C SER A 152 13.05 10.55 -5.03
N LEU A 153 12.27 9.53 -5.41
CA LEU A 153 12.60 8.12 -5.18
C LEU A 153 13.88 7.66 -5.90
N ARG A 154 14.33 8.41 -6.91
CA ARG A 154 15.60 8.17 -7.62
C ARG A 154 16.77 9.00 -7.08
N GLN A 155 16.52 9.91 -6.14
CA GLN A 155 17.55 10.74 -5.54
C GLN A 155 18.28 9.99 -4.44
N LEU A 156 19.56 10.33 -4.25
CA LEU A 156 20.35 9.88 -3.12
C LEU A 156 19.71 10.36 -1.82
N ASP A 157 19.28 9.41 -0.99
CA ASP A 157 18.70 9.70 0.32
C ASP A 157 19.79 9.91 1.36
N MET A 158 19.92 11.14 1.84
CA MET A 158 20.89 11.54 2.86
C MET A 158 20.24 11.75 4.24
N SER A 159 18.97 11.37 4.42
CA SER A 159 18.23 11.56 5.68
C SER A 159 18.85 10.87 6.88
N ARG A 160 19.63 9.81 6.65
CA ARG A 160 20.34 9.04 7.68
C ARG A 160 21.82 9.40 7.82
N VAL A 161 22.28 10.43 7.11
CA VAL A 161 23.68 10.88 7.15
C VAL A 161 23.82 11.94 8.23
N HIS A 162 24.61 11.63 9.27
CA HIS A 162 24.71 12.47 10.48
C HIS A 162 26.13 13.04 10.71
N SER A 163 27.00 13.00 9.70
CA SER A 163 28.33 13.61 9.80
C SER A 163 28.81 14.14 8.45
N MET A 164 29.69 15.14 8.48
CA MET A 164 30.35 15.66 7.28
C MET A 164 31.11 14.57 6.51
N ARG A 165 31.85 13.72 7.23
CA ARG A 165 32.54 12.58 6.61
C ARG A 165 31.55 11.60 5.97
N GLY A 166 30.47 11.27 6.67
CA GLY A 166 29.42 10.41 6.13
C GLY A 166 28.76 11.00 4.89
N PHE A 167 28.63 12.33 4.83
CA PHE A 167 28.11 13.04 3.64
C PHE A 167 29.00 12.79 2.44
N THR A 168 30.31 13.05 2.54
CA THR A 168 31.25 12.88 1.43
C THR A 168 31.37 11.41 1.02
N GLU A 169 31.50 10.47 1.97
CA GLU A 169 31.57 9.03 1.68
C GLU A 169 30.31 8.50 0.97
N THR A 170 29.13 9.03 1.33
CA THR A 170 27.86 8.64 0.70
C THR A 170 27.78 9.16 -0.73
N VAL A 171 28.25 10.38 -0.97
CA VAL A 171 28.31 10.96 -2.32
C VAL A 171 29.33 10.21 -3.18
N GLU A 172 30.54 9.94 -2.68
CA GLU A 172 31.58 9.18 -3.38
C GLU A 172 31.07 7.81 -3.83
N ARG A 173 30.43 7.07 -2.92
CA ARG A 173 29.86 5.75 -3.23
C ARG A 173 28.76 5.82 -4.27
N ALA A 174 27.91 6.86 -4.18
CA ALA A 174 26.85 7.05 -5.15
C ALA A 174 27.41 7.37 -6.55
N VAL A 175 28.45 8.22 -6.63
CA VAL A 175 29.13 8.55 -7.89
C VAL A 175 29.82 7.32 -8.49
N ALA A 176 30.52 6.53 -7.69
CA ALA A 176 31.20 5.31 -8.16
C ALA A 176 30.24 4.26 -8.75
N GLY A 177 28.97 4.28 -8.33
CA GLY A 177 27.92 3.41 -8.85
C GLY A 177 27.20 3.95 -10.10
N LEU A 178 27.49 5.17 -10.54
CA LEU A 178 26.88 5.73 -11.74
C LEU A 178 27.56 5.16 -13.00
N PRO A 179 26.79 4.82 -14.05
CA PRO A 179 27.38 4.52 -15.34
C PRO A 179 28.15 5.73 -15.87
N ASN A 180 29.24 5.46 -16.61
CA ASN A 180 30.24 6.45 -17.05
C ASN A 180 29.69 7.55 -18.00
N ASP A 181 28.40 7.55 -18.29
CA ASP A 181 27.72 8.51 -19.13
C ASP A 181 26.95 9.57 -18.30
N ARG A 182 27.54 10.75 -18.18
CA ARG A 182 26.88 12.08 -18.17
C ARG A 182 25.56 12.21 -17.37
N GLY A 183 25.48 11.61 -16.20
CA GLY A 183 24.33 11.71 -15.29
C GLY A 183 24.47 12.81 -14.24
N TRP A 184 23.33 13.30 -13.75
CA TRP A 184 23.28 14.13 -12.55
C TRP A 184 23.07 13.23 -11.33
N LEU A 185 23.93 13.37 -10.32
CA LEU A 185 23.60 12.90 -8.98
C LEU A 185 22.75 13.96 -8.28
N LEU A 186 21.50 13.63 -8.01
CA LEU A 186 20.58 14.46 -7.24
C LEU A 186 20.44 13.84 -5.84
N GLY A 187 20.62 14.64 -4.80
CA GLY A 187 20.52 14.21 -3.40
C GLY A 187 19.51 15.02 -2.60
N ARG A 188 18.93 14.41 -1.56
CA ARG A 188 17.93 15.01 -0.67
C ARG A 188 18.11 14.58 0.76
N GLY A 189 17.39 15.23 1.67
CA GLY A 189 17.18 14.75 3.04
C GLY A 189 18.32 15.05 4.02
N TRP A 190 19.42 15.68 3.58
CA TRP A 190 20.47 16.11 4.49
C TRP A 190 19.98 17.17 5.47
N ASN A 191 20.51 17.15 6.69
CA ASN A 191 20.25 18.13 7.73
C ASN A 191 21.57 18.54 8.40
N ASN A 192 21.94 19.81 8.28
CA ASN A 192 23.19 20.35 8.82
C ASN A 192 23.23 20.35 10.35
N ASP A 193 22.07 20.31 11.02
CA ASP A 193 22.00 20.23 12.49
C ASP A 193 22.68 18.96 13.02
N HIS A 194 22.73 17.89 12.21
CA HIS A 194 23.40 16.65 12.60
C HIS A 194 24.93 16.77 12.75
N TRP A 195 25.57 17.77 12.14
CA TRP A 195 27.02 17.97 12.21
C TRP A 195 27.40 19.39 12.66
N GLY A 196 26.64 19.92 13.63
CA GLY A 196 26.96 21.20 14.28
C GLY A 196 26.50 22.42 13.49
N GLY A 197 25.48 22.27 12.63
CA GLY A 197 24.82 23.37 11.93
C GLY A 197 25.59 23.90 10.72
N GLN A 198 26.80 23.39 10.44
CA GLN A 198 27.59 23.84 9.30
C GLN A 198 26.91 23.45 7.98
N MET A 199 26.61 24.44 7.13
CA MET A 199 26.07 24.17 5.79
C MET A 199 27.10 23.40 4.94
N PRO A 200 26.66 22.41 4.14
CA PRO A 200 27.52 21.77 3.14
C PRO A 200 28.17 22.81 2.21
N ARG A 201 29.44 22.60 1.90
CA ARG A 201 30.20 23.46 0.98
C ARG A 201 30.51 22.71 -0.30
N VAL A 202 30.59 23.43 -1.41
CA VAL A 202 30.97 22.88 -2.71
C VAL A 202 32.32 22.15 -2.64
N SER A 203 33.27 22.69 -1.87
CA SER A 203 34.59 22.09 -1.66
C SER A 203 34.58 20.71 -0.99
N TRP A 204 33.47 20.28 -0.37
CA TRP A 204 33.36 18.94 0.21
C TRP A 204 33.20 17.85 -0.86
N ILE A 205 32.71 18.22 -2.05
CA ILE A 205 32.40 17.29 -3.12
C ILE A 205 33.17 17.56 -4.42
N ASP A 206 33.91 18.69 -4.51
CA ASP A 206 34.79 18.99 -5.65
C ASP A 206 35.94 17.98 -5.83
N GLN A 207 36.25 17.22 -4.79
CA GLN A 207 37.34 16.22 -4.80
C GLN A 207 36.88 14.82 -5.26
N ILE A 208 35.58 14.66 -5.53
CA ILE A 208 34.91 13.43 -5.94
C ILE A 208 34.73 13.42 -7.46
#